data_AF-A0A536EBK0-F1
#
_entry.id   AF-A0A536EBK0-F1
#
_cell.length_a   1.000
_cell.length_b   1.000
_cell.length_c   1.000
_cell.angle_alpha   90.00
_cell.angle_beta   90.00
_cell.angle_gamma   90.00
#
_symmetry.space_group_name_H-M   'P 1'
#
loop_
_entity.id
_entity.type
_entity.pdbx_description
1 polymer ?
#
loop_
_entity_poly.entity_id
_entity_poly.type
_entity_poly.pdbx_seq_one_letter_code
_entity_poly.pdbx_strand_id
1 'polypeptide(L)'
;RIPAIGGRLTLEALVFGISTGVGIAAAVLAVAPLGLVTAPHDLAAAMPRALERTGAVIGASLNLIPAIARSAGEIRDAQRMRGWTGRRVREWPDLAVPVVLTAIESSAALAEAMEARGYGTAPRTHFAVIRWTPTNVIVAVTALFAGAAFITLRSAGLIADWYPFPTLTSPPVNAAAVICCMLLATPSLTSRR
;
A
#
# COMPACT_ATOMS: atom_id res chain seq x y z
N ARG A 1 18.66 -29.61 19.39
CA ARG A 1 18.16 -30.16 18.10
C ARG A 1 17.21 -29.14 17.51
N ILE A 2 17.52 -28.62 16.32
CA ILE A 2 16.68 -27.63 15.65
C ILE A 2 15.41 -28.38 15.18
N PRO A 3 14.20 -28.01 15.62
CA PRO A 3 12.97 -28.76 15.32
C PRO A 3 12.57 -28.75 13.83
N ALA A 4 13.32 -28.06 12.97
CA ALA A 4 13.01 -27.89 11.56
C ALA A 4 13.57 -29.00 10.63
N ILE A 5 14.50 -29.84 11.10
CA ILE A 5 15.14 -30.83 10.22
C ILE A 5 15.12 -32.21 10.89
N GLY A 6 14.19 -33.07 10.46
CA GLY A 6 14.17 -34.51 10.80
C GLY A 6 13.01 -35.02 11.67
N GLY A 7 11.93 -34.25 11.86
CA GLY A 7 10.69 -34.78 12.45
C GLY A 7 9.91 -35.67 11.47
N ARG A 8 9.14 -36.64 11.97
CA ARG A 8 8.22 -37.43 11.12
C ARG A 8 7.27 -36.48 10.42
N LEU A 9 7.15 -36.53 9.09
CA LEU A 9 6.08 -35.84 8.38
C LEU A 9 4.76 -36.46 8.84
N THR A 10 4.00 -35.71 9.62
CA THR A 10 2.64 -36.09 10.00
C THR A 10 1.65 -35.32 9.13
N LEU A 11 0.46 -35.89 8.93
CA LEU A 11 -0.59 -35.23 8.13
C LEU A 11 -1.01 -33.90 8.74
N GLU A 12 -0.97 -33.79 10.06
CA GLU A 12 -1.27 -32.57 10.82
C GLU A 12 -0.29 -31.45 10.48
N ALA A 13 1.01 -31.76 10.36
CA ALA A 13 2.04 -30.78 9.98
C ALA A 13 1.85 -30.28 8.54
N LEU A 14 1.42 -31.15 7.62
CA LEU A 14 1.10 -30.78 6.24
C LEU A 14 -0.13 -29.85 6.18
N VAL A 15 -1.22 -30.19 6.88
CA VAL A 15 -2.43 -29.37 6.93
C VAL A 15 -2.17 -28.02 7.59
N PHE A 16 -1.34 -27.99 8.65
CA PHE A 16 -0.91 -26.75 9.29
C PHE A 16 -0.10 -25.85 8.34
N GLY A 17 0.84 -26.43 7.59
CA GLY A 17 1.62 -25.69 6.60
C GLY A 17 0.74 -25.09 5.50
N ILE A 18 -0.24 -25.85 5.01
CA ILE A 18 -1.18 -25.39 3.98
C ILE A 18 -2.09 -24.28 4.53
N SER A 19 -2.67 -24.44 5.72
CA SER A 19 -3.57 -23.42 6.30
C SER A 19 -2.84 -22.10 6.56
N THR A 20 -1.62 -22.17 7.09
CA THR A 20 -0.76 -21.01 7.31
C THR A 20 -0.35 -20.35 6.00
N GLY A 21 0.03 -21.15 4.99
CA GLY A 21 0.39 -20.68 3.66
C GLY A 21 -0.77 -19.95 2.97
N VAL A 22 -1.99 -20.49 3.05
CA VAL A 22 -3.20 -19.83 2.53
C VAL A 22 -3.48 -18.52 3.27
N GLY A 23 -3.29 -18.48 4.59
CA GLY A 23 -3.44 -17.24 5.38
C GLY A 23 -2.47 -16.15 4.95
N ILE A 24 -1.19 -16.49 4.74
CA ILE A 24 -0.18 -15.55 4.25
C ILE A 24 -0.51 -15.09 2.83
N ALA A 25 -0.87 -16.02 1.94
CA ALA A 25 -1.25 -15.69 0.57
C ALA A 25 -2.46 -14.74 0.53
N ALA A 26 -3.48 -14.97 1.36
CA ALA A 26 -4.63 -14.09 1.49
C ALA A 26 -4.24 -12.69 1.99
N ALA A 27 -3.36 -12.60 3.00
CA ALA A 27 -2.87 -11.32 3.52
C ALA A 27 -2.11 -10.53 2.44
N VAL A 28 -1.26 -11.20 1.65
CA VAL A 28 -0.54 -10.57 0.53
C VAL A 28 -1.52 -10.11 -0.55
N LEU A 29 -2.47 -10.96 -0.94
CA LEU A 29 -3.47 -10.62 -1.96
C LEU A 29 -4.41 -9.48 -1.52
N ALA A 30 -4.63 -9.29 -0.22
CA ALA A 30 -5.40 -8.16 0.29
C ALA A 30 -4.67 -6.82 0.08
N VAL A 31 -3.34 -6.81 0.19
CA VAL A 31 -2.54 -5.57 0.15
C VAL A 31 -1.95 -5.30 -1.24
N ALA A 32 -1.58 -6.34 -2.00
CA ALA A 32 -0.88 -6.20 -3.28
C ALA A 32 -1.62 -5.33 -4.33
N PRO A 33 -2.94 -5.44 -4.53
CA PRO A 33 -3.67 -4.62 -5.49
C PRO A 33 -3.63 -3.12 -5.13
N LEU A 34 -3.56 -2.77 -3.85
CA LEU A 34 -3.52 -1.37 -3.42
C LEU A 34 -2.29 -0.65 -4.00
N GLY A 35 -1.13 -1.29 -3.99
CA GLY A 35 0.10 -0.73 -4.55
C GLY A 35 0.11 -0.66 -6.09
N LEU A 36 -0.71 -1.47 -6.76
CA LEU A 36 -0.80 -1.50 -8.23
C LEU A 36 -1.80 -0.47 -8.77
N VAL A 37 -2.89 -0.23 -8.04
CA VAL A 37 -4.00 0.63 -8.48
C VAL A 37 -3.86 2.05 -7.95
N THR A 38 -3.17 2.25 -6.83
CA THR A 38 -3.11 3.56 -6.15
C THR A 38 -1.79 4.24 -6.40
N ALA A 39 -1.80 5.43 -7.00
CA ALA A 39 -0.62 6.27 -7.02
C ALA A 39 -0.48 7.01 -5.68
N PRO A 40 0.75 7.27 -5.19
CA PRO A 40 0.95 7.96 -3.91
C PRO A 40 0.26 9.33 -3.84
N HIS A 41 0.15 10.04 -4.98
CA HIS A 41 -0.53 11.33 -5.04
C HIS A 41 -2.06 11.23 -4.93
N ASP A 42 -2.66 10.07 -5.24
CA ASP A 42 -4.10 9.84 -5.08
C ASP A 42 -4.48 9.79 -3.59
N LEU A 43 -3.63 9.19 -2.76
CA LEU A 43 -3.81 9.14 -1.31
C LEU A 43 -3.72 10.54 -0.68
N ALA A 44 -2.80 11.36 -1.18
CA ALA A 44 -2.68 12.74 -0.75
C ALA A 44 -3.90 13.59 -1.18
N ALA A 45 -4.46 13.30 -2.36
CA ALA A 45 -5.66 13.96 -2.88
C ALA A 45 -6.95 13.50 -2.20
N ALA A 46 -6.99 12.29 -1.65
CA ALA A 46 -8.13 11.74 -0.91
C ALA A 46 -8.27 12.31 0.52
N MET A 47 -7.35 13.18 0.95
CA MET A 47 -7.41 13.82 2.26
C MET A 47 -8.67 14.69 2.40
N PRO A 48 -9.33 14.69 3.58
CA PRO A 48 -10.51 15.53 3.81
C PRO A 48 -10.15 17.01 3.73
N ARG A 49 -11.15 17.86 3.46
CA ARG A 49 -10.97 19.33 3.32
C ARG A 49 -10.25 19.98 4.52
N ALA A 50 -10.48 19.47 5.73
CA ALA A 50 -9.79 19.94 6.93
C ALA A 50 -8.26 19.74 6.88
N LEU A 51 -7.79 18.78 6.09
CA LEU A 51 -6.37 18.45 5.89
C LEU A 51 -5.88 18.82 4.48
N GLU A 52 -6.57 19.67 3.72
CA GLU A 52 -6.18 20.02 2.35
C GLU A 52 -4.73 20.57 2.28
N ARG A 53 -4.34 21.40 3.24
CA ARG A 53 -2.98 21.94 3.34
C ARG A 53 -1.94 20.84 3.57
N THR A 54 -2.26 19.89 4.44
CA THR A 54 -1.40 18.74 4.72
C THR A 54 -1.31 17.80 3.52
N GLY A 55 -2.43 17.53 2.85
CA GLY A 55 -2.48 16.73 1.62
C GLY A 55 -1.66 17.36 0.49
N ALA A 56 -1.72 18.68 0.32
CA ALA A 56 -0.90 19.40 -0.65
C ALA A 56 0.60 19.29 -0.34
N VAL A 57 1.00 19.41 0.93
CA VAL A 57 2.39 19.23 1.36
C VAL A 57 2.85 17.80 1.09
N ILE A 58 2.07 16.80 1.50
CA ILE A 58 2.38 15.38 1.26
C ILE A 58 2.50 15.11 -0.24
N GLY A 59 1.55 15.61 -1.05
CA GLY A 59 1.57 15.44 -2.51
C GLY A 59 2.81 16.09 -3.15
N ALA A 60 3.19 17.29 -2.71
CA ALA A 60 4.42 17.95 -3.15
C ALA A 60 5.67 17.15 -2.75
N SER A 61 5.74 16.65 -1.52
CA SER A 61 6.83 15.79 -1.06
C SER A 61 6.94 14.51 -1.87
N LEU A 62 5.82 13.83 -2.13
CA LEU A 62 5.76 12.60 -2.92
C LEU A 62 6.22 12.82 -4.37
N ASN A 63 5.87 13.97 -4.96
CA ASN A 63 6.34 14.36 -6.29
C ASN A 63 7.84 14.68 -6.32
N LEU A 64 8.43 15.11 -5.20
CA LEU A 64 9.86 15.41 -5.09
C LEU A 64 10.73 14.13 -5.03
N ILE A 65 10.21 13.03 -4.47
CA ILE A 65 10.94 11.75 -4.35
C ILE A 65 11.55 11.28 -5.69
N PRO A 66 10.78 11.14 -6.79
CA PRO A 66 11.35 10.68 -8.06
C PRO A 66 12.34 11.69 -8.66
N ALA A 67 12.17 12.99 -8.41
CA ALA A 67 13.11 14.01 -8.86
C ALA A 67 14.46 13.90 -8.12
N ILE A 68 14.41 13.75 -6.80
CA ILE A 68 15.60 13.54 -5.96
C ILE A 68 16.28 12.23 -6.33
N ALA A 69 15.54 11.16 -6.62
CA ALA A 69 16.11 9.87 -7.03
C ALA A 69 16.90 9.98 -8.34
N ARG A 70 16.41 10.74 -9.32
CA ARG A 70 17.12 11.01 -10.58
C ARG A 70 18.39 11.82 -10.35
N SER A 71 18.28 12.94 -9.63
CA SER A 71 19.42 13.79 -9.28
C SER A 71 20.49 13.01 -8.49
N ALA A 72 20.08 12.17 -7.53
CA ALA A 72 20.98 11.30 -6.79
C ALA A 72 21.68 10.27 -7.69
N GLY A 73 21.01 9.80 -8.75
CA GLY A 73 21.62 8.96 -9.79
C GLY A 73 22.71 9.71 -10.56
N GLU A 74 22.40 10.91 -11.05
CA GLU A 74 23.33 11.77 -11.79
C GLU A 74 24.56 12.15 -10.96
N ILE A 75 24.34 12.56 -9.70
CA ILE A 75 25.41 12.88 -8.76
C ILE A 75 26.25 11.64 -8.47
N ARG A 76 25.62 10.47 -8.28
CA ARG A 76 26.35 9.21 -8.05
C ARG A 76 27.26 8.89 -9.23
N ASP A 77 26.78 9.04 -10.46
CA ASP A 77 27.57 8.75 -11.65
C ASP A 77 28.71 9.78 -11.83
N ALA A 78 28.46 11.06 -11.51
CA ALA A 78 29.50 12.09 -11.45
C ALA A 78 30.58 11.78 -10.40
N GLN A 79 30.19 11.32 -9.22
CA GLN A 79 31.13 10.94 -8.15
C GLN A 79 31.92 9.68 -8.51
N ARG A 80 31.31 8.70 -9.19
CA ARG A 80 32.02 7.52 -9.70
C ARG A 80 33.14 7.89 -10.68
N MET A 81 32.90 8.89 -11.55
CA MET A 81 33.94 9.44 -12.43
C MET A 81 35.10 10.10 -11.66
N ARG A 82 34.85 10.55 -10.41
CA ARG A 82 35.87 11.12 -9.50
C ARG A 82 36.53 10.08 -8.58
N GLY A 83 36.25 8.79 -8.78
CA GLY A 83 36.84 7.70 -8.00
C GLY A 83 36.05 7.31 -6.74
N TRP A 84 34.81 7.77 -6.59
CA TRP A 84 33.94 7.35 -5.49
C TRP A 84 33.53 5.88 -5.64
N THR A 85 33.76 5.08 -4.59
CA THR A 85 33.48 3.63 -4.62
C THR A 85 32.22 3.25 -3.86
N GLY A 86 31.79 4.07 -2.89
CA GLY A 86 30.60 3.85 -2.08
C GLY A 86 30.73 2.68 -1.08
N ARG A 87 31.94 2.14 -0.89
CA ARG A 87 32.18 0.98 -0.03
C ARG A 87 32.40 1.34 1.43
N ARG A 88 32.88 2.55 1.70
CA ARG A 88 33.20 3.03 3.05
C ARG A 88 32.14 4.01 3.53
N VAL A 89 31.73 3.88 4.79
CA VAL A 89 30.78 4.82 5.44
C VAL A 89 31.29 6.27 5.36
N ARG A 90 32.62 6.47 5.41
CA ARG A 90 33.26 7.78 5.31
C ARG A 90 33.10 8.47 3.93
N GLU A 91 32.74 7.72 2.88
CA GLU A 91 32.51 8.25 1.52
C GLU A 91 31.03 8.66 1.30
N TRP A 92 30.12 8.40 2.25
CA TRP A 92 28.71 8.75 2.11
C TRP A 92 28.43 10.26 2.05
N PRO A 93 29.12 11.13 2.82
CA PRO A 93 28.92 12.57 2.74
C PRO A 93 29.16 13.13 1.33
N ASP A 94 30.08 12.55 0.56
CA ASP A 94 30.42 12.99 -0.81
C ASP A 94 29.22 12.86 -1.78
N LEU A 95 28.28 11.95 -1.49
CA LEU A 95 27.04 11.78 -2.23
C LEU A 95 25.85 12.46 -1.52
N ALA A 96 25.75 12.33 -0.20
CA ALA A 96 24.62 12.82 0.57
C ALA A 96 24.56 14.35 0.61
N VAL A 97 25.70 15.03 0.79
CA VAL A 97 25.74 16.50 0.88
C VAL A 97 25.26 17.16 -0.42
N PRO A 98 25.75 16.79 -1.62
CA PRO A 98 25.24 17.37 -2.86
C PRO A 98 23.76 17.05 -3.12
N VAL A 99 23.29 15.84 -2.78
CA VAL A 99 21.88 15.45 -2.93
C VAL A 99 20.98 16.32 -2.05
N VAL A 100 21.37 16.54 -0.79
CA VAL A 100 20.62 17.40 0.13
C VAL A 100 20.63 18.84 -0.33
N LEU A 101 21.77 19.36 -0.78
CA LEU A 101 21.86 20.72 -1.33
C LEU A 101 20.93 20.89 -2.53
N THR A 102 20.95 19.94 -3.47
CA THR A 102 20.06 19.96 -4.65
C THR A 102 18.59 19.87 -4.25
N ALA A 103 18.27 19.09 -3.21
CA ALA A 103 16.92 19.01 -2.67
C ALA A 103 16.47 20.34 -2.04
N ILE A 104 17.35 21.06 -1.34
CA ILE A 104 17.07 22.38 -0.78
C ILE A 104 16.81 23.39 -1.90
N GLU A 105 17.69 23.46 -2.90
CA GLU A 105 17.54 24.36 -4.06
C GLU A 105 16.24 24.10 -4.82
N SER A 106 15.93 22.83 -5.10
CA SER A 106 14.68 22.48 -5.78
C SER A 106 13.43 22.79 -4.95
N SER A 107 13.50 22.69 -3.62
CA SER A 107 12.40 23.07 -2.74
C SER A 107 12.16 24.58 -2.70
N ALA A 108 13.24 25.38 -2.71
CA ALA A 108 13.16 26.84 -2.79
C ALA A 108 12.57 27.29 -4.14
N ALA A 109 13.08 26.73 -5.24
CA ALA A 109 12.56 27.01 -6.58
C ALA A 109 11.07 26.63 -6.72
N LEU A 110 10.66 25.52 -6.10
CA LEU A 110 9.25 25.12 -6.06
C LEU A 110 8.41 26.13 -5.26
N ALA A 111 8.90 26.60 -4.10
CA ALA A 111 8.19 27.59 -3.29
C ALA A 111 8.03 28.93 -4.03
N GLU A 112 9.09 29.43 -4.66
CA GLU A 112 9.06 30.64 -5.50
C GLU A 112 8.08 30.50 -6.67
N ALA A 113 8.09 29.36 -7.36
CA ALA A 113 7.16 29.08 -8.44
C ALA A 113 5.70 28.99 -7.97
N MET A 114 5.46 28.49 -6.75
CA MET A 114 4.14 28.45 -6.14
C MET A 114 3.66 29.85 -5.77
N GLU A 115 4.52 30.69 -5.19
CA GLU A 115 4.20 32.09 -4.86
C GLU A 115 3.90 32.92 -6.12
N ALA A 116 4.72 32.79 -7.16
CA ALA A 116 4.51 33.46 -8.45
C ALA A 116 3.17 33.08 -9.12
N ARG A 117 2.67 31.86 -8.86
CA ARG A 117 1.35 31.39 -9.33
C ARG A 117 0.20 31.77 -8.39
N GLY A 118 0.46 32.54 -7.33
CA GLY A 118 -0.53 32.97 -6.35
C GLY A 118 -0.99 31.86 -5.40
N TYR A 119 -0.12 30.90 -5.06
CA TYR A 119 -0.46 29.87 -4.08
C TYR A 119 -0.84 30.51 -2.73
N GLY A 120 -2.07 30.27 -2.25
CA GLY A 120 -2.54 30.75 -0.95
C GLY A 120 -3.27 32.11 -0.97
N THR A 121 -3.46 32.73 -2.13
CA THR A 121 -4.18 34.02 -2.25
C THR A 121 -5.70 33.88 -2.27
N ALA A 122 -6.24 32.72 -2.63
CA ALA A 122 -7.67 32.47 -2.76
C ALA A 122 -8.05 31.02 -2.37
N PRO A 123 -9.34 30.76 -2.07
CA PRO A 123 -9.85 29.39 -1.88
C PRO A 123 -9.56 28.52 -3.10
N ARG A 124 -9.12 27.28 -2.87
CA ARG A 124 -8.65 26.41 -3.94
C ARG A 124 -9.79 25.61 -4.55
N THR A 125 -9.66 25.32 -5.85
CA THR A 125 -10.52 24.39 -6.58
C THR A 125 -9.72 23.17 -7.00
N HIS A 126 -10.33 21.99 -6.98
CA HIS A 126 -9.67 20.75 -7.40
C HIS A 126 -9.73 20.60 -8.92
N PHE A 127 -8.56 20.44 -9.56
CA PHE A 127 -8.47 20.22 -11.02
C PHE A 127 -8.84 18.78 -11.41
N ALA A 128 -8.38 17.80 -10.65
CA ALA A 128 -8.73 16.39 -10.83
C ALA A 128 -9.93 16.04 -9.95
N VAL A 129 -11.12 15.99 -10.54
CA VAL A 129 -12.32 15.52 -9.85
C VAL A 129 -12.43 14.02 -10.06
N ILE A 130 -12.15 13.22 -9.02
CA ILE A 130 -12.39 11.78 -9.03
C ILE A 130 -13.91 11.58 -9.10
N ARG A 131 -14.40 11.12 -10.24
CA ARG A 131 -15.82 10.81 -10.42
C ARG A 131 -16.07 9.37 -10.00
N TRP A 132 -17.11 9.18 -9.20
CA TRP A 132 -17.60 7.85 -8.87
C TRP A 132 -18.21 7.24 -10.12
N THR A 133 -17.54 6.26 -10.71
CA THR A 133 -18.12 5.40 -11.72
C THR A 133 -19.05 4.38 -11.04
N PRO A 134 -20.11 3.93 -11.72
CA PRO A 134 -21.02 2.92 -11.16
C PRO A 134 -20.27 1.64 -10.76
N THR A 135 -19.21 1.28 -11.50
CA THR A 135 -18.32 0.17 -11.15
C THR A 135 -17.64 0.38 -9.80
N ASN A 136 -17.10 1.58 -9.52
CA ASN A 136 -16.47 1.88 -8.23
C ASN A 136 -17.48 1.85 -7.08
N VAL A 137 -18.73 2.26 -7.32
CA VAL A 137 -19.81 2.16 -6.33
C VAL A 137 -20.12 0.71 -6.01
N ILE A 138 -20.26 -0.15 -7.03
CA ILE A 138 -20.52 -1.59 -6.83
C ILE A 138 -19.37 -2.24 -6.05
N VAL A 139 -18.12 -1.95 -6.43
CA VAL A 139 -16.94 -2.45 -5.72
C VAL A 139 -16.93 -1.99 -4.26
N ALA A 140 -17.19 -0.71 -4.00
CA ALA A 140 -17.22 -0.17 -2.65
C ALA A 140 -18.34 -0.78 -1.78
N VAL A 141 -19.55 -0.90 -2.32
CA VAL A 141 -20.70 -1.47 -1.61
C VAL A 141 -20.50 -2.94 -1.33
N THR A 142 -20.02 -3.72 -2.30
CA THR A 142 -19.73 -5.16 -2.12
C THR A 142 -18.61 -5.38 -1.11
N ALA A 143 -17.54 -4.57 -1.15
CA ALA A 143 -16.46 -4.63 -0.17
C ALA A 143 -16.94 -4.28 1.25
N LEU A 144 -17.76 -3.23 1.39
CA LEU A 144 -18.29 -2.80 2.68
C LEU A 144 -19.28 -3.82 3.26
N PHE A 145 -20.13 -4.40 2.42
CA PHE A 145 -21.05 -5.48 2.81
C PHE A 145 -20.28 -6.73 3.24
N ALA A 146 -19.26 -7.14 2.48
CA ALA A 146 -18.42 -8.28 2.83
C ALA A 146 -17.67 -8.06 4.15
N GLY A 147 -17.12 -6.86 4.37
CA GLY A 147 -16.47 -6.50 5.63
C GLY A 147 -17.43 -6.51 6.82
N ALA A 148 -18.63 -5.93 6.66
CA ALA A 148 -19.65 -5.93 7.70
C ALA A 148 -20.17 -7.34 8.01
N ALA A 149 -20.38 -8.17 6.99
CA ALA A 149 -20.79 -9.56 7.15
C ALA A 149 -19.71 -10.40 7.86
N PHE A 150 -18.43 -10.16 7.57
CA PHE A 150 -17.32 -10.78 8.29
C PHE A 150 -17.27 -10.37 9.76
N ILE A 151 -17.42 -9.07 10.07
CA ILE A 151 -17.41 -8.54 11.44
C ILE A 151 -18.61 -9.08 12.24
N THR A 152 -19.81 -9.09 11.63
CA THR A 152 -21.02 -9.59 12.30
C THR A 152 -20.93 -11.09 12.58
N LEU A 153 -20.47 -11.89 11.62
CA LEU A 153 -20.28 -13.32 11.80
C LEU A 153 -19.18 -13.62 12.84
N ARG A 154 -18.13 -12.79 12.93
CA ARG A 154 -17.11 -12.85 13.99
C ARG A 154 -17.71 -12.53 15.36
N SER A 155 -18.50 -11.45 15.48
CA SER A 155 -19.12 -11.05 16.75
C SER A 155 -20.19 -12.02 17.25
N ALA A 156 -20.84 -12.75 16.34
CA ALA A 156 -21.84 -13.77 16.67
C ALA A 156 -21.22 -15.11 17.11
N GLY A 157 -19.89 -15.24 17.13
CA GLY A 157 -19.19 -16.48 17.52
C GLY A 157 -19.38 -17.64 16.52
N LEU A 158 -19.89 -17.35 15.32
CA LEU A 158 -20.18 -18.34 14.27
C LEU A 158 -18.98 -18.60 13.33
N ILE A 159 -17.93 -17.78 13.43
CA ILE A 159 -16.62 -18.05 12.82
C ILE A 159 -15.74 -18.69 13.88
N ALA A 160 -15.30 -19.91 13.62
CA ALA A 160 -14.31 -20.61 14.45
C ALA A 160 -13.10 -19.69 14.68
N ASP A 161 -12.67 -19.57 15.93
CA ASP A 161 -11.41 -18.89 16.26
C ASP A 161 -10.29 -19.48 15.42
N TRP A 162 -9.40 -18.60 14.95
CA TRP A 162 -8.21 -19.04 14.23
C TRP A 162 -7.41 -19.94 15.18
N TYR A 163 -7.48 -21.25 14.95
CA TYR A 163 -6.85 -22.24 15.79
C TYR A 163 -5.63 -22.80 15.03
N PRO A 164 -4.41 -22.52 15.49
CA PRO A 164 -3.19 -22.92 14.80
C PRO A 164 -2.99 -24.45 14.74
N PHE A 165 -3.77 -25.26 15.45
CA PHE A 165 -3.63 -26.73 15.41
C PHE A 165 -4.88 -27.38 14.79
N PRO A 166 -4.89 -27.70 13.49
CA PRO A 166 -6.09 -28.20 12.83
C PRO A 166 -6.52 -29.54 13.44
N THR A 167 -7.65 -29.56 14.14
CA THR A 167 -8.32 -30.80 14.51
C THR A 167 -9.12 -31.30 13.31
N LEU A 168 -9.06 -32.60 13.01
CA LEU A 168 -9.84 -33.27 11.95
C LEU A 168 -11.33 -33.37 12.33
N THR A 169 -11.92 -32.26 12.72
CA THR A 169 -13.37 -32.12 12.89
C THR A 169 -13.87 -31.32 11.70
N SER A 170 -15.01 -31.70 11.11
CA SER A 170 -15.61 -30.93 10.02
C SER A 170 -15.80 -29.49 10.50
N PRO A 171 -15.15 -28.49 9.86
CA PRO A 171 -15.41 -27.11 10.21
C PRO A 171 -16.91 -26.86 10.02
N PRO A 172 -17.59 -26.12 10.92
CA PRO A 172 -18.96 -25.70 10.66
C PRO A 172 -18.92 -24.79 9.44
N VAL A 173 -19.18 -25.35 8.26
CA VAL A 173 -19.23 -24.61 6.99
C VAL A 173 -20.53 -23.83 7.02
N ASN A 174 -20.47 -22.64 7.62
CA ASN A 174 -21.60 -21.73 7.63
C ASN A 174 -21.79 -21.17 6.22
N ALA A 175 -22.97 -21.44 5.64
CA ALA A 175 -23.36 -20.96 4.31
C ALA A 175 -23.18 -19.44 4.16
N ALA A 176 -23.32 -18.68 5.27
CA ALA A 176 -23.06 -17.25 5.33
C ALA A 176 -21.61 -16.86 4.96
N ALA A 177 -20.60 -17.65 5.35
CA ALA A 177 -19.20 -17.38 5.00
C ALA A 177 -18.93 -17.64 3.51
N VAL A 178 -19.55 -18.66 2.94
CA VAL A 178 -19.48 -18.96 1.50
C VAL A 178 -20.17 -17.86 0.68
N ILE A 179 -21.31 -17.34 1.17
CA ILE A 179 -22.01 -16.21 0.55
C ILE A 179 -21.16 -14.93 0.59
N CYS A 180 -20.42 -14.68 1.69
CA CYS A 180 -19.49 -13.54 1.77
C CYS A 180 -18.35 -13.66 0.74
N CYS A 181 -17.76 -14.85 0.59
CA CYS A 181 -16.71 -15.10 -0.41
C CYS A 181 -17.25 -14.96 -1.85
N MET A 182 -18.48 -15.44 -2.11
CA MET A 182 -19.16 -15.26 -3.40
C MET A 182 -19.45 -13.78 -3.69
N LEU A 183 -19.88 -13.01 -2.69
CA LEU A 183 -20.14 -11.58 -2.83
C LEU A 183 -18.85 -10.77 -3.07
N LEU A 184 -17.74 -11.13 -2.42
CA LEU A 184 -16.40 -10.57 -2.72
C LEU A 184 -15.93 -10.86 -4.14
N ALA A 185 -16.38 -11.96 -4.76
CA ALA A 185 -16.05 -12.30 -6.14
C ALA A 185 -16.92 -11.57 -7.18
N THR A 186 -18.11 -11.08 -6.82
CA THR A 186 -19.01 -10.36 -7.75
C THR A 186 -18.38 -9.13 -8.45
N PRO A 187 -17.59 -8.26 -7.81
CA PRO A 187 -16.97 -7.13 -8.51
C PRO A 187 -15.92 -7.53 -9.56
N SER A 188 -15.35 -8.74 -9.47
CA SER A 188 -14.33 -9.22 -10.43
C SER A 188 -14.91 -9.54 -11.81
N LEU A 189 -16.21 -9.86 -11.89
CA LEU A 189 -16.90 -10.19 -13.14
C LEU A 189 -17.36 -8.96 -13.91
N THR A 190 -17.53 -7.82 -13.23
CA THR A 190 -17.94 -6.56 -13.86
C THR A 190 -16.78 -5.79 -14.52
N SER A 191 -15.53 -6.20 -14.33
CA SER A 191 -14.32 -5.54 -14.86
C SER A 191 -13.94 -5.97 -16.30
N ARG A 192 -14.91 -6.46 -17.08
CA ARG A 192 -14.73 -6.66 -18.54
C ARG A 192 -15.65 -5.72 -19.30
N ARG A 193 -15.23 -4.48 -19.46
CA ARG A 193 -15.51 -3.61 -20.62
C ARG A 193 -14.70 -2.32 -20.52
#